data_AF-A0A520S755-F1
#
_entry.id   AF-A0A520S755-F1
#
_cell.length_a   1.000
_cell.length_b   1.000
_cell.length_c   1.000
_cell.angle_alpha   90.00
_cell.angle_beta   90.00
_cell.angle_gamma   90.00
#
_symmetry.space_group_name_H-M   'P 1'
#
loop_
_entity.id
_entity.type
_entity.pdbx_description
1 polymer ?
#
loop_
_entity_poly.entity_id
_entity_poly.type
_entity_poly.pdbx_seq_one_letter_code
_entity_poly.pdbx_strand_id
1 'polypeptide(L)'
;MRTVDMPVFLQEYVTAEFDAAFAEKGLTHNDRMNDLQILLRYNHINLSSEQESIDPFMRVEAMNVELNYVAAIDIEIRETATNDIVWAGSISRIHQVVPGEYMHEDRARPAFRQSFRALLSSYPPLSVDPS
;
A
#
# COMPACT_ATOMS: atom_id res chain seq x y z
N MET A 1 -2.47 12.16 3.52
CA MET A 1 -2.58 10.71 3.21
C MET A 1 -3.28 10.00 4.36
N ARG A 2 -4.07 8.97 4.08
CA ARG A 2 -4.76 8.14 5.08
C ARG A 2 -4.53 6.66 4.79
N THR A 3 -4.35 5.86 5.83
CA THR A 3 -4.33 4.39 5.75
C THR A 3 -5.66 3.79 6.20
N VAL A 4 -6.06 2.65 5.64
CA VAL A 4 -7.25 1.90 6.05
C VAL A 4 -6.91 0.42 6.13
N ASP A 5 -7.37 -0.24 7.20
CA ASP A 5 -7.15 -1.67 7.48
C ASP A 5 -5.66 -2.09 7.52
N MET A 6 -4.76 -1.09 7.57
CA MET A 6 -3.31 -1.26 7.55
C MET A 6 -2.81 -1.62 8.95
N PRO A 7 -2.11 -2.75 9.12
CA PRO A 7 -1.50 -3.10 10.39
C PRO A 7 -0.55 -1.99 10.87
N VAL A 8 -0.57 -1.68 12.16
CA VAL A 8 0.15 -0.53 12.74
C VAL A 8 1.63 -0.53 12.37
N PHE A 9 2.28 -1.70 12.43
CA PHE A 9 3.70 -1.84 12.10
C PHE A 9 4.01 -1.55 10.62
N LEU A 10 3.05 -1.73 9.70
CA LEU A 10 3.19 -1.44 8.27
C LEU A 10 3.03 0.05 7.95
N GLN A 11 2.25 0.77 8.77
CA GLN A 11 1.78 2.12 8.43
C GLN A 11 2.93 3.07 8.12
N GLU A 12 3.92 3.17 9.01
CA GLU A 12 4.99 4.17 8.90
C GLU A 12 5.79 4.02 7.61
N TYR A 13 6.25 2.81 7.29
CA TYR A 13 7.09 2.62 6.13
C TYR A 13 6.28 2.56 4.84
N VAL A 14 5.07 2.00 4.83
CA VAL A 14 4.24 2.02 3.62
C VAL A 14 3.93 3.46 3.20
N THR A 15 3.56 4.33 4.13
CA THR A 15 3.30 5.75 3.82
C THR A 15 4.56 6.47 3.38
N ALA A 16 5.68 6.31 4.09
CA ALA A 16 6.95 6.92 3.72
C ALA A 16 7.45 6.46 2.34
N GLU A 17 7.33 5.17 2.04
CA GLU A 17 7.74 4.60 0.76
C GLU A 17 6.79 4.99 -0.38
N PHE A 18 5.52 5.28 -0.12
CA PHE A 18 4.64 5.90 -1.10
C PHE A 18 5.01 7.37 -1.32
N ASP A 19 5.11 8.15 -0.24
CA ASP A 19 5.32 9.60 -0.28
C ASP A 19 6.58 9.96 -1.07
N ALA A 20 7.71 9.32 -0.79
CA ALA A 20 8.92 9.65 -1.55
C ALA A 20 8.87 9.13 -3.01
N ALA A 21 8.10 8.09 -3.36
CA ALA A 21 7.92 7.67 -4.75
C ALA A 21 7.02 8.66 -5.51
N PHE A 22 6.04 9.23 -4.80
CA PHE A 22 5.18 10.30 -5.29
C PHE A 22 5.98 11.59 -5.51
N ALA A 23 6.81 11.98 -4.54
CA ALA A 23 7.70 13.14 -4.62
C ALA A 23 8.73 13.04 -5.74
N GLU A 24 9.30 11.85 -5.99
CA GLU A 24 10.21 11.59 -7.11
C GLU A 24 9.59 11.85 -8.48
N LYS A 25 8.26 11.73 -8.61
CA LYS A 25 7.51 12.08 -9.82
C LYS A 25 7.29 13.59 -9.98
N GLY A 26 7.81 14.40 -9.05
CA GLY A 26 7.59 15.85 -8.99
C GLY A 26 6.24 16.22 -8.37
N LEU A 27 5.50 15.24 -7.84
CA LEU A 27 4.24 15.44 -7.11
C LEU A 27 4.56 15.69 -5.64
N THR A 28 5.24 16.80 -5.35
CA THR A 28 5.50 17.21 -3.97
C THR A 28 4.25 17.87 -3.39
N HIS A 29 4.17 17.89 -2.05
CA HIS A 29 3.19 18.67 -1.28
C HIS A 29 3.32 20.17 -1.63
N ASN A 30 2.74 20.57 -2.75
CA ASN A 30 2.53 21.96 -3.14
C ASN A 30 1.02 22.20 -3.20
N ASP A 31 0.57 23.45 -3.21
CA ASP A 31 -0.84 23.85 -2.99
C ASP A 31 -1.92 23.07 -3.76
N ARG A 32 -1.60 22.45 -4.91
CA ARG A 32 -2.50 21.54 -5.67
C ARG A 32 -2.78 20.18 -4.98
N MET A 33 -1.97 19.75 -4.02
CA MET A 33 -2.21 18.53 -3.21
C MET A 33 -3.22 18.76 -2.08
N ASN A 34 -3.51 20.01 -1.69
CA ASN A 34 -4.61 20.28 -0.77
C ASN A 34 -5.96 19.80 -1.35
N ASP A 35 -6.03 19.75 -2.68
CA ASP A 35 -7.19 19.27 -3.42
C ASP A 35 -7.19 17.74 -3.59
N LEU A 36 -6.19 17.01 -3.09
CA LEU A 36 -6.10 15.55 -3.24
C LEU A 36 -6.01 14.81 -1.90
N GLN A 37 -6.84 13.78 -1.75
CA GLN A 37 -6.74 12.80 -0.67
C GLN A 37 -6.20 11.48 -1.22
N ILE A 38 -5.06 11.03 -0.68
CA ILE A 38 -4.50 9.70 -0.96
C ILE A 38 -4.95 8.72 0.13
N LEU A 39 -5.55 7.62 -0.29
CA LEU A 39 -5.96 6.49 0.55
C LEU A 39 -5.10 5.26 0.23
N LEU A 40 -4.49 4.65 1.25
CA LEU A 40 -3.78 3.38 1.15
C LEU A 40 -4.55 2.33 1.96
N ARG A 41 -5.17 1.36 1.30
CA ARG A 41 -5.94 0.29 1.95
C ARG A 41 -5.18 -1.02 1.88
N TYR A 42 -4.92 -1.62 3.03
CA TYR A 42 -4.43 -3.00 3.06
C TYR A 42 -5.58 -3.98 2.90
N ASN A 43 -5.35 -5.04 2.15
CA ASN A 43 -6.22 -6.21 2.14
C ASN A 43 -5.38 -7.48 1.99
N HIS A 44 -5.98 -8.62 2.30
CA HIS A 44 -5.38 -9.91 2.01
C HIS A 44 -6.42 -10.93 1.60
N ILE A 45 -5.98 -11.92 0.83
CA ILE A 45 -6.79 -13.07 0.43
C ILE A 45 -5.98 -14.32 0.72
N ASN A 46 -6.46 -15.14 1.66
CA ASN A 46 -5.87 -16.45 1.92
C ASN A 46 -6.11 -17.37 0.71
N LEU A 47 -5.09 -18.10 0.31
CA LEU A 47 -5.10 -18.95 -0.88
C LEU A 47 -5.53 -20.40 -0.58
N SER A 48 -5.72 -20.73 0.69
CA SER A 48 -6.30 -21.99 1.15
C SER A 48 -7.66 -21.73 1.77
N SER A 49 -8.68 -22.48 1.35
CA SER A 49 -10.05 -22.40 1.91
C SER A 49 -10.09 -22.72 3.41
N GLU A 50 -9.18 -23.58 3.87
CA GLU A 50 -9.05 -23.93 5.29
C GLU A 50 -8.50 -22.76 6.14
N GLN A 51 -7.94 -21.73 5.49
CA GLN A 51 -7.28 -20.60 6.12
C GLN A 51 -8.05 -19.29 5.94
N GLU A 52 -9.22 -19.30 5.27
CA GLU A 52 -9.96 -18.08 4.91
C GLU A 52 -10.20 -17.11 6.07
N SER A 53 -10.50 -17.63 7.25
CA SER A 53 -10.80 -16.82 8.45
C SER A 53 -9.57 -16.44 9.28
N ILE A 54 -8.36 -16.80 8.85
CA ILE A 54 -7.15 -16.59 9.62
C ILE A 54 -6.53 -15.24 9.24
N ASP A 55 -6.43 -14.34 10.21
CA ASP A 55 -5.66 -13.11 10.05
C ASP A 55 -4.15 -13.42 10.09
N PRO A 56 -3.38 -13.11 9.03
CA PRO A 56 -1.97 -13.42 8.95
C PRO A 56 -1.09 -12.67 9.98
N PHE A 57 -1.64 -11.63 10.63
CA PHE A 57 -0.93 -10.86 11.66
C PHE A 57 -1.26 -11.29 13.08
N MET A 58 -2.32 -12.09 13.28
CA MET A 58 -2.68 -12.57 14.59
C MET A 58 -1.88 -13.83 14.94
N ARG A 59 -1.05 -13.73 15.98
CA ARG A 59 -0.35 -14.90 16.53
C ARG A 59 -1.34 -15.73 17.34
N VAL A 60 -1.87 -16.78 16.73
CA VAL A 60 -2.60 -17.82 17.47
C VAL A 60 -1.54 -18.77 18.03
N GLU A 61 -1.36 -18.80 19.36
CA GLU A 61 -0.31 -19.58 20.04
C GLU A 61 -0.32 -21.10 19.74
N ALA A 62 -1.36 -21.60 19.07
CA ALA A 62 -1.52 -22.99 18.63
C ALA A 62 -1.30 -23.23 17.11
N MET A 63 -1.00 -22.20 16.32
CA MET A 63 -0.90 -22.32 14.87
C MET A 63 0.55 -22.51 14.39
N ASN A 64 0.90 -23.77 14.11
CA ASN A 64 2.11 -24.14 13.35
C ASN A 64 1.81 -24.30 11.84
N VAL A 65 0.78 -23.61 11.34
CA VAL A 65 0.33 -23.75 9.95
C VAL A 65 1.00 -22.67 9.11
N GLU A 66 1.65 -23.08 8.02
CA GLU A 66 2.14 -22.15 7.01
C GLU A 66 0.94 -21.48 6.32
N LEU A 67 0.89 -20.15 6.40
CA LEU A 67 -0.12 -19.36 5.71
C LEU A 67 0.37 -19.02 4.31
N ASN A 68 -0.53 -19.22 3.35
CA ASN A 68 -0.33 -18.80 1.98
C ASN A 68 -1.40 -17.78 1.61
N TYR A 69 -1.00 -16.53 1.37
CA TYR A 69 -1.95 -15.45 1.10
C TYR A 69 -1.38 -14.42 0.13
N VAL A 70 -2.28 -13.73 -0.57
CA VAL A 70 -1.95 -12.52 -1.33
C VAL A 70 -2.17 -11.34 -0.39
N ALA A 71 -1.13 -10.56 -0.14
CA ALA A 71 -1.23 -9.23 0.46
C ALA A 71 -1.36 -8.19 -0.66
N ALA A 72 -2.27 -7.23 -0.51
CA ALA A 72 -2.39 -6.12 -1.44
C ALA A 72 -2.51 -4.78 -0.70
N ILE A 73 -2.03 -3.74 -1.36
CA ILE A 73 -2.28 -2.36 -0.99
C ILE A 73 -2.99 -1.71 -2.17
N ASP A 74 -4.26 -1.40 -1.98
CA ASP A 74 -5.02 -0.60 -2.92
C ASP A 74 -4.78 0.87 -2.63
N ILE A 75 -4.53 1.63 -3.69
CA ILE A 75 -4.27 3.06 -3.65
C ILE A 75 -5.39 3.76 -4.39
N GLU A 76 -6.01 4.72 -3.73
CA GLU A 76 -6.95 5.65 -4.35
C GLU A 76 -6.43 7.07 -4.16
N ILE A 77 -6.47 7.85 -5.23
CA ILE A 77 -6.25 9.30 -5.21
C ILE A 77 -7.60 9.92 -5.53
N ARG A 78 -8.10 10.73 -4.59
CA ARG A 78 -9.42 11.35 -4.64
C ARG A 78 -9.29 12.86 -4.66
N GLU A 79 -10.17 13.55 -5.35
CA GLU A 79 -10.30 14.99 -5.22
C GLU A 79 -10.99 15.33 -3.89
N THR A 80 -10.38 16.17 -3.05
CA THR A 80 -10.87 16.50 -1.71
C THR A 80 -12.23 17.20 -1.74
N ALA A 81 -12.49 18.02 -2.76
CA ALA A 81 -13.73 18.80 -2.87
C ALA A 81 -14.96 17.95 -3.21
N THR A 82 -14.80 16.97 -4.10
CA THR A 82 -15.89 16.14 -4.64
C THR A 82 -15.91 14.73 -4.06
N ASN A 83 -14.78 14.28 -3.50
CA ASN A 83 -14.48 12.91 -3.10
C ASN A 83 -14.42 11.91 -4.29
N ASP A 84 -14.37 12.40 -5.52
CA ASP A 84 -14.27 11.58 -6.73
C ASP A 84 -12.89 10.94 -6.86
N ILE A 85 -12.86 9.66 -7.26
CA ILE A 85 -11.60 8.95 -7.53
C ILE A 85 -11.06 9.44 -8.87
N VAL A 86 -9.93 10.15 -8.84
CA VAL A 86 -9.24 10.64 -10.05
C VAL A 86 -8.19 9.65 -10.55
N TRP A 87 -7.71 8.77 -9.67
CA TRP A 87 -6.79 7.69 -10.03
C TRP A 87 -6.84 6.57 -8.99
N ALA A 88 -6.64 5.34 -9.44
CA ALA A 88 -6.52 4.18 -8.57
C ALA A 88 -5.49 3.18 -9.11
N GLY A 89 -4.91 2.42 -8.20
CA GLY A 89 -3.94 1.38 -8.51
C GLY A 89 -3.81 0.39 -7.36
N SER A 90 -3.10 -0.72 -7.57
CA SER A 90 -2.85 -1.71 -6.52
C SER A 90 -1.47 -2.32 -6.69
N ILE A 91 -0.78 -2.57 -5.58
CA ILE A 91 0.40 -3.43 -5.52
C ILE A 91 0.07 -4.66 -4.71
N SER A 92 0.59 -5.82 -5.12
CA SER A 92 0.35 -7.07 -4.41
C SER A 92 1.58 -7.97 -4.36
N ARG A 93 1.59 -8.87 -3.37
CA ARG A 93 2.62 -9.88 -3.19
C ARG A 93 2.04 -11.14 -2.59
N ILE A 94 2.49 -12.30 -3.08
CA ILE A 94 2.20 -13.60 -2.47
C ILE A 94 3.16 -13.82 -1.30
N HIS A 95 2.62 -14.23 -0.16
CA HIS A 95 3.34 -14.58 1.06
C HIS A 95 3.11 -16.06 1.39
N GLN A 96 4.19 -16.76 1.71
CA GLN A 96 4.23 -18.10 2.26
C GLN A 96 5.06 -18.03 3.54
N VAL A 97 4.39 -17.96 4.69
CA VAL A 97 5.02 -17.67 5.99
C VAL A 97 4.30 -18.39 7.12
N VAL A 98 5.03 -18.74 8.18
CA VAL A 98 4.41 -19.12 9.47
C VAL A 98 4.05 -17.85 10.25
N PRO A 99 2.86 -17.77 10.88
CA PRO A 99 2.49 -16.63 11.72
C PRO A 99 3.55 -16.30 12.77
N GLY A 100 4.03 -15.06 12.76
CA GLY A 100 5.07 -14.58 13.67
C GLY A 100 6.52 -14.84 13.24
N GLU A 101 6.77 -15.57 12.15
CA GLU A 101 8.14 -15.74 11.63
C GLU A 101 8.66 -14.52 10.86
N TYR A 102 7.81 -13.66 10.28
CA TYR A 102 8.32 -12.65 9.37
C TYR A 102 7.50 -11.37 9.26
N MET A 103 8.21 -10.24 9.36
CA MET A 103 8.06 -8.96 8.62
C MET A 103 9.34 -8.14 8.88
N HIS A 104 10.49 -8.52 8.29
CA HIS A 104 11.72 -7.73 8.44
C HIS A 104 11.61 -6.40 7.69
N GLU A 105 11.42 -5.31 8.43
CA GLU A 105 11.25 -3.94 7.93
C GLU A 105 12.34 -3.52 6.93
N ASP A 106 13.60 -3.91 7.20
CA ASP A 106 14.77 -3.55 6.39
C ASP A 106 14.69 -4.05 4.94
N ARG A 107 14.07 -5.21 4.71
CA ARG A 107 13.88 -5.77 3.37
C ARG A 107 12.59 -5.29 2.71
N ALA A 108 11.60 -4.87 3.51
CA ALA A 108 10.30 -4.46 3.03
C ALA A 108 10.35 -3.08 2.37
N ARG A 109 11.05 -2.11 3.00
CA ARG A 109 11.13 -0.72 2.53
C ARG A 109 11.57 -0.58 1.06
N PRO A 110 12.70 -1.17 0.61
CA PRO A 110 13.10 -1.05 -0.80
C PRO A 110 12.11 -1.69 -1.79
N ALA A 111 11.47 -2.80 -1.40
CA ALA A 111 10.48 -3.48 -2.24
C ALA A 111 9.21 -2.64 -2.42
N PHE A 112 8.74 -1.98 -1.35
CA PHE A 112 7.63 -1.04 -1.42
C PHE A 112 7.97 0.13 -2.33
N ARG A 113 9.13 0.78 -2.14
CA ARG A 113 9.58 1.88 -3.01
C ARG A 113 9.53 1.51 -4.48
N GLN A 114 10.12 0.36 -4.83
CA GLN A 114 10.17 -0.11 -6.21
C GLN A 114 8.77 -0.37 -6.78
N SER A 115 7.89 -0.99 -5.99
CA SER A 115 6.51 -1.30 -6.41
C SER A 115 5.71 -0.01 -6.63
N PHE A 116 5.84 0.97 -5.73
CA PHE A 116 5.18 2.28 -5.89
C PHE A 116 5.72 3.07 -7.08
N ARG A 117 7.02 3.06 -7.35
CA ARG A 117 7.58 3.66 -8.58
C ARG A 117 6.99 3.03 -9.83
N ALA A 118 6.93 1.70 -9.88
CA ALA A 118 6.36 0.97 -11.00
C ALA A 118 4.87 1.31 -11.18
N LEU A 119 4.10 1.33 -10.09
CA LEU A 119 2.69 1.69 -10.11
C LEU A 119 2.47 3.14 -10.59
N LEU A 120 3.19 4.09 -10.01
CA LEU A 120 3.08 5.51 -10.31
C LEU A 120 3.62 5.87 -11.70
N SER A 121 4.29 4.96 -12.41
CA SER A 121 4.64 5.18 -13.81
C SER A 121 3.41 5.46 -14.70
N SER A 122 2.24 4.89 -14.36
CA SER A 122 0.97 5.12 -15.05
C SER A 122 0.20 6.34 -14.56
N TYR A 123 0.59 6.95 -13.43
CA TYR A 123 -0.03 8.17 -12.94
C TYR A 123 0.26 9.33 -13.92
N PRO A 124 -0.73 10.18 -14.26
CA PRO A 124 -0.55 11.25 -15.23
C PRO A 124 0.64 12.16 -14.88
N PRO A 125 1.40 12.65 -15.89
CA PRO A 125 2.36 13.72 -15.64
C PRO A 125 1.63 14.98 -15.19
N LEU A 126 2.29 15.80 -14.37
CA LEU A 126 1.81 17.15 -14.12
C LEU A 126 1.72 17.89 -15.45
N SER A 127 0.51 18.26 -15.87
CA SER A 127 0.33 19.21 -16.95
C SER A 127 0.95 20.54 -16.51
N VAL A 128 2.10 20.86 -17.10
CA VAL A 128 2.63 22.21 -17.09
C VAL A 128 1.81 22.95 -18.13
N ASP A 129 0.85 23.75 -17.68
CA ASP A 129 0.20 24.70 -18.58
C ASP A 129 1.30 25.62 -19.15
N PRO A 130 1.48 25.70 -20.48
CA PRO A 130 2.43 26.64 -21.04
C PRO A 130 1.85 28.05 -20.82
N SER A 131 2.34 28.74 -19.80
CA SER A 131 2.12 30.19 -19.64
C SER A 131 2.99 30.97 -20.61
#